data_AF-A0A3D3T3L4-F1
#
_entry.id   AF-A0A3D3T3L4-F1
#
_cell.length_a   1.000
_cell.length_b   1.000
_cell.length_c   1.000
_cell.angle_alpha   90.00
_cell.angle_beta   90.00
_cell.angle_gamma   90.00
#
_symmetry.space_group_name_H-M   'P 1'
#
loop_
_entity.id
_entity.type
_entity.pdbx_description
1 polymer ?
#
loop_
_entity_poly.entity_id
_entity_poly.type
_entity_poly.pdbx_seq_one_letter_code
_entity_poly.pdbx_strand_id
1 'polypeptide(L)'
;MKHNLPLVLLTLMLFLVGHSVYAETRYVDDTLILRVSSSPSSESDLVTTIRSGDKVTIGDQQGSYIQVTTDTGAKGWVSARYLVAEKPAVIKLKELESFEKEAKAMLDENIRLKAENARLTQELDNKNLTLSDLQQQWDEQSQKLNAANERLQVFEREDQLLKVLIKENETFKKQIDDIQQILGYPPALATNAPTGAFGVPAGAFPRYEFSVPVTFEDWKALFQYIWSVLRAFPIWWYVLCVCLIVAGILIGRFWVERRIRNQYSGVKIWS
;
A
#
# COMPACT_ATOMS: atom_id res chain seq x y z
N MET A 1 72.35 -18.12 8.69
CA MET A 1 71.30 -17.08 8.83
C MET A 1 71.60 -16.07 9.96
N LYS A 2 72.84 -15.55 10.10
CA LYS A 2 73.23 -14.64 11.21
C LYS A 2 73.64 -13.21 10.78
N HIS A 3 73.64 -12.90 9.48
CA HIS A 3 74.16 -11.61 8.96
C HIS A 3 73.11 -10.52 8.70
N ASN A 4 71.81 -10.81 8.85
CA ASN A 4 70.74 -9.85 8.50
C ASN A 4 70.10 -9.17 9.73
N LEU A 5 70.45 -9.60 10.96
CA LEU A 5 69.90 -9.08 12.20
C LEU A 5 70.14 -7.57 12.43
N PRO A 6 71.36 -7.01 12.21
CA PRO A 6 71.58 -5.58 12.45
C PRO A 6 70.87 -4.70 11.43
N LEU A 7 70.71 -5.18 10.19
CA LEU A 7 69.97 -4.48 9.14
C LEU A 7 68.47 -4.41 9.48
N VAL A 8 67.90 -5.52 9.96
CA VAL A 8 66.50 -5.59 10.42
C VAL A 8 66.27 -4.65 11.62
N LEU A 9 67.22 -4.59 12.55
CA LEU A 9 67.12 -3.72 13.73
C LEU A 9 67.21 -2.23 13.36
N LEU A 10 68.08 -1.88 12.40
CA LEU A 10 68.20 -0.51 11.88
C LEU A 10 66.93 -0.08 11.13
N THR A 11 66.35 -0.96 10.31
CA THR A 11 65.09 -0.68 9.61
C THR A 11 63.92 -0.54 10.58
N LEU A 12 63.89 -1.33 11.65
CA LEU A 12 62.87 -1.24 12.70
C LEU A 12 63.02 0.07 13.50
N MET A 13 64.25 0.50 13.75
CA MET A 13 64.55 1.76 14.45
C MET A 13 64.20 2.99 13.61
N LEU A 14 64.43 2.98 12.29
CA LEU A 14 64.00 4.05 11.39
C LEU A 14 62.46 4.15 11.30
N PHE A 15 61.76 3.02 11.40
CA PHE A 15 60.29 3.00 11.37
C PHE A 15 59.66 3.58 12.66
N LEU A 16 60.38 3.54 13.79
CA LEU A 16 59.90 4.05 15.07
C LEU A 16 60.05 5.58 15.24
N VAL A 17 60.90 6.24 14.44
CA VAL A 17 61.16 7.69 14.57
C VAL A 17 60.17 8.54 13.76
N GLY A 18 59.26 7.91 13.00
CA GLY A 18 58.22 8.57 12.20
C GLY A 18 57.03 9.11 13.00
N HIS A 19 57.23 9.73 14.17
CA HIS A 19 56.16 10.48 14.82
C HIS A 19 55.90 11.74 14.01
N SER A 20 54.93 11.66 13.10
CA SER A 20 54.38 12.78 12.37
C SER A 20 53.94 13.85 13.36
N VAL A 21 54.71 14.93 13.46
CA VAL A 21 54.28 16.18 14.07
C VAL A 21 53.17 16.72 13.18
N TYR A 22 51.92 16.39 13.52
CA TYR A 22 50.77 17.01 12.90
C TYR A 22 50.78 18.48 13.32
N ALA A 23 51.08 19.37 12.38
CA ALA A 23 50.90 20.78 12.60
C ALA A 23 49.42 21.05 12.89
N GLU A 24 49.10 21.40 14.14
CA GLU A 24 47.73 21.72 14.54
C GLU A 24 47.32 23.02 13.86
N THR A 25 46.40 22.92 12.90
CA THR A 25 45.84 24.10 12.25
C THR A 25 44.80 24.71 13.18
N ARG A 26 45.03 25.94 13.64
CA ARG A 26 44.07 26.72 14.42
C ARG A 26 43.59 27.92 13.63
N TYR A 27 42.37 28.37 13.92
CA TYR A 27 41.76 29.55 13.33
C TYR A 27 41.84 30.74 14.29
N VAL A 28 41.94 31.94 13.74
CA VAL A 28 41.80 33.18 14.53
C VAL A 28 40.31 33.42 14.74
N ASP A 29 39.90 33.59 15.99
CA ASP A 29 38.52 33.89 16.38
C ASP A 29 38.13 35.30 15.92
N ASP A 30 36.93 35.45 15.37
CA ASP A 30 36.39 36.74 14.92
C ASP A 30 35.60 37.48 16.02
N THR A 31 35.60 36.94 17.23
CA THR A 31 34.90 37.51 18.39
C THR A 31 35.58 38.80 18.88
N LEU A 32 35.05 39.96 18.47
CA LEU A 32 35.39 41.25 19.08
C LEU A 32 34.60 41.46 20.38
N ILE A 33 35.30 41.78 21.46
CA ILE A 33 34.74 42.20 22.75
C ILE A 33 35.08 43.67 22.98
N LEU A 34 34.07 44.52 23.14
CA LEU A 34 34.23 45.94 23.39
C LEU A 34 33.87 46.28 24.84
N ARG A 35 34.68 47.17 25.41
CA ARG A 35 34.39 47.80 26.70
C ARG A 35 33.46 48.98 26.49
N VAL A 36 32.38 49.02 27.27
CA VAL A 36 31.52 50.18 27.42
C VAL A 36 32.01 50.96 28.63
N SER A 37 32.49 52.18 28.40
CA SER A 37 33.10 52.97 29.46
C SER A 37 32.17 54.07 30.00
N SER A 38 32.45 54.58 31.21
CA SER A 38 31.60 55.59 31.86
C SER A 38 31.69 56.99 31.22
N SER A 39 32.80 57.31 30.55
CA SER A 39 33.01 58.60 29.86
C SER A 39 33.70 58.41 28.50
N PRO A 40 33.71 59.41 27.59
CA PRO A 40 34.28 59.29 26.25
C PRO A 40 35.81 59.39 26.25
N SER A 41 36.47 58.51 27.01
CA SER A 41 37.92 58.43 27.13
C SER A 41 38.39 56.98 27.25
N SER A 42 39.64 56.71 26.86
CA SER A 42 40.28 55.40 26.97
C SER A 42 40.62 55.00 28.41
N GLU A 43 40.67 55.94 29.34
CA GLU A 43 41.08 55.74 30.74
C GLU A 43 39.89 55.67 31.71
N SER A 44 38.66 55.65 31.21
CA SER A 44 37.46 55.67 32.04
C SER A 44 37.03 54.29 32.56
N ASP A 45 36.25 54.30 33.63
CA ASP A 45 35.78 53.10 34.32
C ASP A 45 34.90 52.21 33.44
N LEU A 46 34.96 50.90 33.67
CA LEU A 46 34.17 49.88 32.98
C LEU A 46 32.73 49.95 33.49
N VAL A 47 31.78 50.16 32.58
CA VAL A 47 30.35 49.98 32.88
C VAL A 47 29.95 48.53 32.60
N THR A 48 30.21 48.07 31.38
CA THR A 48 29.90 46.71 30.94
C THR A 48 30.74 46.33 29.71
N THR A 49 30.63 45.10 29.23
CA THR A 49 31.19 44.65 27.97
C THR A 49 30.09 44.25 27.00
N ILE A 50 30.34 44.48 25.71
CA ILE A 50 29.50 44.03 24.61
C ILE A 50 30.33 43.22 23.63
N ARG A 51 29.69 42.33 22.90
CA ARG A 51 30.30 41.41 21.93
C ARG A 51 29.87 41.75 20.51
N SER A 52 30.57 41.18 19.55
CA SER A 52 30.21 41.24 18.13
C SER A 52 28.79 40.74 17.91
N GLY A 53 27.96 41.57 17.27
CA GLY A 53 26.56 41.24 17.00
C GLY A 53 25.59 41.70 18.08
N ASP A 54 26.05 42.18 19.23
CA ASP A 54 25.18 42.78 20.24
C ASP A 54 24.53 44.05 19.68
N LYS A 55 23.21 44.16 19.86
CA LYS A 55 22.46 45.31 19.40
C LYS A 55 22.54 46.41 20.45
N VAL A 56 22.97 47.60 20.02
CA VAL A 56 23.00 48.80 20.85
C VAL A 56 22.18 49.92 20.22
N THR A 57 21.59 50.76 21.07
CA THR A 57 20.94 52.00 20.62
C THR A 57 21.94 53.14 20.72
N ILE A 58 22.05 53.92 19.65
CA ILE A 58 23.02 55.00 19.52
C ILE A 58 22.46 56.30 20.12
N GLY A 59 23.28 57.04 20.87
CA GLY A 59 22.98 58.35 21.46
C GLY A 59 23.95 59.42 20.97
N ASP A 60 24.36 60.32 21.87
CA ASP A 60 25.23 61.45 21.53
C ASP A 60 26.65 61.02 21.13
N GLN A 61 27.27 61.79 20.24
CA GLN A 61 28.65 61.59 19.81
C GLN A 61 29.56 62.68 20.38
N GLN A 62 30.69 62.26 20.97
CA GLN A 62 31.75 63.14 21.45
C GLN A 62 33.09 62.66 20.89
N GLY A 63 33.59 63.38 19.88
CA GLY A 63 34.80 62.99 19.16
C GLY A 63 34.66 61.61 18.50
N SER A 64 35.59 60.70 18.84
CA SER A 64 35.63 59.32 18.33
C SER A 64 34.79 58.33 19.16
N TYR A 65 34.06 58.82 20.16
CA TYR A 65 33.21 58.02 21.04
C TYR A 65 31.74 58.35 20.83
N ILE A 66 30.91 57.33 20.95
CA ILE A 66 29.47 57.40 20.82
C ILE A 66 28.87 56.82 22.10
N GLN A 67 27.89 57.50 22.66
CA GLN A 67 27.11 56.98 23.77
C GLN A 67 26.18 55.88 23.24
N VAL A 68 26.14 54.76 23.92
CA VAL A 68 25.29 53.61 23.57
C VAL A 68 24.45 53.20 24.76
N THR A 69 23.25 52.71 24.47
CA THR A 69 22.40 51.99 25.43
C THR A 69 22.34 50.53 25.02
N THR A 70 22.75 49.61 25.90
CA THR A 70 22.68 48.17 25.67
C THR A 70 21.25 47.65 25.81
N ASP A 71 21.00 46.43 25.34
CA ASP A 71 19.73 45.71 25.52
C ASP A 71 19.35 45.52 27.00
N THR A 72 20.34 45.37 27.86
CA THR A 72 20.20 45.32 29.32
C THR A 72 19.90 46.68 29.96
N GLY A 73 19.89 47.76 29.18
CA GLY A 73 19.58 49.12 29.63
C GLY A 73 20.77 49.92 30.17
N ALA A 74 21.99 49.36 30.18
CA ALA A 74 23.20 50.07 30.60
C ALA A 74 23.58 51.14 29.59
N LYS A 75 24.00 52.31 30.09
CA LYS A 75 24.44 53.46 29.28
C LYS A 75 25.92 53.74 29.48
N GLY A 76 26.64 53.96 28.39
CA GLY A 76 28.06 54.34 28.44
C GLY A 76 28.60 54.66 27.05
N TRP A 77 29.91 54.77 26.91
CA TRP A 77 30.60 55.24 25.71
C TRP A 77 31.42 54.12 25.07
N VAL A 78 31.34 54.01 23.74
CA VAL A 78 32.10 53.05 22.92
C VAL A 78 32.71 53.78 21.71
N SER A 79 33.84 53.28 21.20
CA SER A 79 34.45 53.88 20.01
C SER A 79 33.60 53.67 18.76
N ALA A 80 33.30 54.77 18.05
CA ALA A 80 32.44 54.78 16.87
C ALA A 80 32.91 53.85 15.75
N ARG A 81 34.23 53.62 15.62
CA ARG A 81 34.83 52.81 14.54
C ARG A 81 34.43 51.33 14.55
N TYR A 82 33.92 50.83 15.67
CA TYR A 82 33.48 49.44 15.80
C TYR A 82 31.97 49.29 15.73
N LEU A 83 31.22 50.39 15.59
CA LEU A 83 29.78 50.37 15.42
C LEU A 83 29.46 50.41 13.92
N VAL A 84 28.72 49.39 13.46
CA VAL A 84 28.28 49.27 12.07
C VAL A 84 26.77 49.32 11.99
N ALA A 85 26.23 49.93 10.94
CA ALA A 85 24.79 50.00 10.71
C ALA A 85 24.22 48.68 10.17
N GLU A 86 25.01 47.93 9.40
CA GLU A 86 24.61 46.66 8.82
C GLU A 86 24.83 45.50 9.81
N LYS A 87 23.96 44.48 9.77
CA LYS A 87 24.13 43.27 10.58
C LYS A 87 25.48 42.60 10.29
N PRO A 88 26.30 42.31 11.32
CA PRO A 88 27.55 41.58 11.16
C PRO A 88 27.35 40.15 10.62
N ALA A 89 28.41 39.58 10.04
CA ALA A 89 28.41 38.24 9.45
C ALA A 89 27.95 37.16 10.45
N VAL A 90 28.37 37.23 11.72
CA VAL A 90 27.99 36.29 12.78
C VAL A 90 26.46 36.23 12.97
N ILE A 91 25.78 37.38 12.93
CA ILE A 91 24.32 37.44 13.07
C ILE A 91 23.63 36.88 11.82
N LYS A 92 24.11 37.25 10.63
CA LYS A 92 23.59 36.72 9.36
C LYS A 92 23.74 35.19 9.31
N LEU A 93 24.90 34.66 9.69
CA LEU A 93 25.14 33.22 9.72
C LEU A 93 24.17 32.50 10.65
N LYS A 94 23.99 33.01 11.87
CA LYS A 94 23.02 32.45 12.83
C LYS A 94 21.58 32.47 12.30
N GLU A 95 21.18 33.56 11.64
CA GLU A 95 19.86 33.67 10.98
C GLU A 95 19.73 32.64 9.85
N LEU A 96 20.76 32.50 9.01
CA LEU A 96 20.81 31.52 7.92
C LEU A 96 20.73 30.08 8.44
N GLU A 97 21.47 29.74 9.49
CA GLU A 97 21.42 28.40 10.10
C GLU A 97 20.02 28.09 10.65
N SER A 98 19.37 29.08 11.29
CA SER A 98 18.00 28.92 11.78
C SER A 98 17.00 28.75 10.64
N PHE A 99 17.16 29.52 9.57
CA PHE A 99 16.33 29.43 8.37
C PHE A 99 16.54 28.12 7.63
N GLU A 100 17.78 27.64 7.50
CA GLU A 100 18.09 26.34 6.88
C GLU A 100 17.47 25.20 7.68
N LYS A 101 17.53 25.27 9.02
CA LYS A 101 16.88 24.29 9.89
C LYS A 101 15.37 24.28 9.71
N GLU A 102 14.75 25.46 9.65
CA GLU A 102 13.30 25.60 9.41
C GLU A 102 12.92 25.08 8.02
N ALA A 103 13.68 25.43 6.99
CA ALA A 103 13.46 24.97 5.61
C ALA A 103 13.59 23.45 5.49
N LYS A 104 14.56 22.84 6.18
CA LYS A 104 14.69 21.37 6.26
C LYS A 104 13.50 20.74 6.97
N ALA A 105 13.06 21.31 8.09
CA ALA A 105 11.88 20.81 8.81
C ALA A 105 10.61 20.88 7.94
N MET A 106 10.41 21.99 7.21
CA MET A 106 9.30 22.14 6.26
C MET A 106 9.39 21.15 5.09
N LEU A 107 10.60 20.88 4.59
CA LEU A 107 10.81 19.89 3.53
C LEU A 107 10.44 18.48 4.02
N ASP A 108 10.89 18.10 5.21
CA ASP A 108 10.58 16.81 5.83
C ASP A 108 9.07 16.66 6.07
N GLU A 109 8.40 17.73 6.51
CA GLU A 109 6.95 17.77 6.65
C GLU A 109 6.24 17.61 5.30
N ASN A 110 6.69 18.31 4.26
CA ASN A 110 6.11 18.19 2.92
C ASN A 110 6.25 16.77 2.35
N ILE A 111 7.41 16.13 2.57
CA ILE A 111 7.65 14.74 2.19
C ILE A 111 6.69 13.81 2.95
N ARG A 112 6.52 14.01 4.25
CA ARG A 112 5.59 13.25 5.08
C ARG A 112 4.14 13.42 4.60
N LEU A 113 3.69 14.66 4.39
CA LEU A 113 2.34 14.97 3.90
C LEU A 113 2.08 14.37 2.52
N LYS A 114 3.07 14.36 1.63
CA LYS A 114 2.95 13.68 0.34
C LYS A 114 2.80 12.16 0.48
N ALA A 115 3.55 11.55 1.38
CA ALA A 115 3.41 10.12 1.67
C ALA A 115 2.05 9.78 2.28
N GLU A 116 1.54 10.64 3.18
CA GLU A 116 0.21 10.50 3.77
C GLU A 116 -0.90 10.67 2.74
N ASN A 117 -0.82 11.68 1.87
CA ASN A 117 -1.78 11.85 0.77
C ASN A 117 -1.79 10.66 -0.18
N ALA A 118 -0.62 10.10 -0.52
CA ALA A 118 -0.53 8.89 -1.34
C ALA A 118 -1.20 7.69 -0.65
N ARG A 119 -0.99 7.52 0.66
CA ARG A 119 -1.63 6.47 1.46
C ARG A 119 -3.14 6.65 1.52
N LEU A 120 -3.63 7.87 1.78
CA LEU A 120 -5.05 8.17 1.84
C LEU A 120 -5.73 7.93 0.48
N THR A 121 -5.06 8.26 -0.62
CA THR A 121 -5.56 7.96 -1.97
C THR A 121 -5.71 6.46 -2.17
N GLN A 122 -4.69 5.68 -1.80
CA GLN A 122 -4.76 4.21 -1.88
C GLN A 122 -5.87 3.63 -0.98
N GLU A 123 -6.05 4.19 0.22
CA GLU A 123 -7.14 3.77 1.11
C GLU A 123 -8.51 4.07 0.50
N LEU A 124 -8.67 5.25 -0.12
CA LEU A 124 -9.89 5.63 -0.80
C LEU A 124 -10.20 4.69 -1.97
N ASP A 125 -9.20 4.36 -2.79
CA ASP A 125 -9.34 3.43 -3.90
C ASP A 125 -9.76 2.04 -3.41
N ASN A 126 -9.13 1.53 -2.35
CA ASN A 126 -9.49 0.25 -1.74
C ASN A 126 -10.93 0.28 -1.21
N LYS A 127 -11.36 1.36 -0.55
CA LYS A 127 -12.73 1.51 -0.06
C LYS A 127 -13.72 1.56 -1.22
N ASN A 128 -13.41 2.25 -2.31
CA ASN A 128 -14.25 2.28 -3.50
C ASN A 128 -14.39 0.88 -4.13
N LEU A 129 -13.31 0.10 -4.18
CA LEU A 129 -13.36 -1.29 -4.63
C LEU A 129 -14.24 -2.15 -3.72
N THR A 130 -14.10 -2.04 -2.40
CA THR A 130 -14.96 -2.75 -1.44
C THR A 130 -16.42 -2.33 -1.57
N LEU A 131 -16.70 -1.04 -1.76
CA LEU A 131 -18.07 -0.56 -1.97
C LEU A 131 -18.66 -1.12 -3.26
N SER A 132 -17.89 -1.16 -4.34
CA SER A 132 -18.33 -1.77 -5.60
C SER A 132 -18.61 -3.27 -5.46
N ASP A 133 -17.74 -4.00 -4.77
CA ASP A 133 -17.92 -5.44 -4.52
C ASP A 133 -19.15 -5.70 -3.66
N LEU A 134 -19.32 -4.93 -2.57
CA LEU A 134 -20.48 -5.05 -1.70
C LEU A 134 -21.79 -4.71 -2.44
N GLN A 135 -21.78 -3.70 -3.32
CA GLN A 135 -22.91 -3.37 -4.16
C GLN A 135 -23.27 -4.54 -5.09
N GLN A 136 -22.26 -5.14 -5.74
CA GLN A 136 -22.48 -6.31 -6.61
C GLN A 136 -23.04 -7.50 -5.81
N GLN A 137 -22.50 -7.77 -4.61
CA GLN A 137 -23.03 -8.82 -3.74
C GLN A 137 -24.48 -8.55 -3.33
N TRP A 138 -24.83 -7.30 -3.03
CA TRP A 138 -26.21 -6.93 -2.71
C TRP A 138 -27.15 -7.18 -3.89
N ASP A 139 -26.75 -6.78 -5.10
CA ASP A 139 -27.54 -6.97 -6.31
C ASP A 139 -27.71 -8.47 -6.61
N GLU A 140 -26.65 -9.27 -6.46
CA GLU A 140 -26.71 -10.72 -6.61
C GLU A 140 -27.64 -11.37 -5.59
N GLN A 141 -27.57 -10.97 -4.31
CA GLN A 141 -28.46 -11.49 -3.27
C GLN A 141 -29.91 -11.09 -3.52
N SER A 142 -30.16 -9.86 -3.96
CA SER A 142 -31.49 -9.39 -4.32
C SER A 142 -32.07 -10.22 -5.48
N GLN A 143 -31.28 -10.50 -6.52
CA GLN A 143 -31.69 -11.36 -7.62
C GLN A 143 -31.98 -12.79 -7.18
N LYS A 144 -31.13 -13.38 -6.34
CA LYS A 144 -31.36 -14.73 -5.78
C LYS A 144 -32.66 -14.78 -4.98
N LEU A 145 -32.94 -13.76 -4.18
CA LEU A 145 -34.17 -13.65 -3.41
C LEU A 145 -35.39 -13.57 -4.32
N ASN A 146 -35.34 -12.74 -5.36
CA ASN A 146 -36.42 -12.61 -6.34
C ASN A 146 -36.67 -13.93 -7.08
N ALA A 147 -35.61 -14.60 -7.54
CA ALA A 147 -35.71 -15.89 -8.21
C ALA A 147 -36.24 -17.00 -7.28
N ALA A 148 -35.85 -16.99 -5.99
CA ALA A 148 -36.40 -17.92 -5.00
C ALA A 148 -37.91 -17.66 -4.78
N ASN A 149 -38.33 -16.41 -4.72
CA ASN A 149 -39.74 -16.03 -4.59
C ASN A 149 -40.57 -16.47 -5.81
N GLU A 150 -40.05 -16.29 -7.03
CA GLU A 150 -40.70 -16.79 -8.25
C GLU A 150 -40.86 -18.31 -8.25
N ARG A 151 -39.82 -19.05 -7.80
CA ARG A 151 -39.88 -20.52 -7.67
C ARG A 151 -40.95 -20.96 -6.67
N LEU A 152 -41.08 -20.24 -5.54
CA LEU A 152 -42.14 -20.51 -4.56
C LEU A 152 -43.53 -20.34 -5.19
N GLN A 153 -43.75 -19.29 -5.97
CA GLN A 153 -45.03 -19.09 -6.67
C GLN A 153 -45.31 -20.17 -7.72
N VAL A 154 -44.29 -20.71 -8.39
CA VAL A 154 -44.46 -21.86 -9.30
C VAL A 154 -44.87 -23.10 -8.50
N PHE A 155 -44.18 -23.40 -7.42
CA PHE A 155 -44.50 -24.54 -6.56
C PHE A 155 -45.93 -24.45 -6.00
N GLU A 156 -46.35 -23.27 -5.55
CA GLU A 156 -47.72 -23.03 -5.11
C GLU A 156 -48.74 -23.30 -6.23
N ARG A 157 -48.46 -22.87 -7.46
CA ARG A 157 -49.33 -23.16 -8.62
C ARG A 157 -49.39 -24.65 -8.95
N GLU A 158 -48.26 -25.34 -8.90
CA GLU A 158 -48.18 -26.79 -9.13
C GLU A 158 -49.00 -27.57 -8.08
N ASP A 159 -48.91 -27.18 -6.80
CA ASP A 159 -49.73 -27.79 -5.73
C ASP A 159 -51.23 -27.57 -5.96
N GLN A 160 -51.65 -26.38 -6.39
CA GLN A 160 -53.05 -26.13 -6.75
C GLN A 160 -53.51 -26.98 -7.94
N LEU A 161 -52.68 -27.10 -8.98
CA LEU A 161 -52.99 -27.92 -10.15
C LEU A 161 -53.09 -29.41 -9.78
N LEU A 162 -52.20 -29.90 -8.91
CA LEU A 162 -52.23 -31.27 -8.42
C LEU A 162 -53.55 -31.59 -7.70
N LYS A 163 -54.02 -30.66 -6.85
CA LYS A 163 -55.32 -30.80 -6.16
C LYS A 163 -56.50 -30.87 -7.15
N VAL A 164 -56.49 -30.05 -8.19
CA VAL A 164 -57.53 -30.08 -9.25
C VAL A 164 -57.50 -31.41 -9.99
N LEU A 165 -56.32 -31.89 -10.42
CA LEU A 165 -56.18 -33.16 -11.13
C LEU A 165 -56.62 -34.36 -10.30
N ILE A 166 -56.34 -34.36 -9.00
CA ILE A 166 -56.84 -35.40 -8.08
C ILE A 166 -58.37 -35.41 -8.07
N LYS A 167 -58.99 -34.23 -7.92
CA LYS A 167 -60.46 -34.10 -7.94
C LYS A 167 -61.06 -34.57 -9.27
N GLU A 168 -60.46 -34.20 -10.40
CA GLU A 168 -60.91 -34.68 -11.72
C GLU A 168 -60.80 -36.20 -11.84
N ASN A 169 -59.67 -36.79 -11.43
CA ASN A 169 -59.51 -38.24 -11.40
C ASN A 169 -60.54 -38.94 -10.51
N GLU A 170 -60.91 -38.37 -9.36
CA GLU A 170 -61.99 -38.88 -8.53
C GLU A 170 -63.34 -38.81 -9.25
N THR A 171 -63.63 -37.72 -9.97
CA THR A 171 -64.87 -37.61 -10.77
C THR A 171 -64.90 -38.60 -11.92
N PHE A 172 -63.78 -38.83 -12.63
CA PHE A 172 -63.69 -39.82 -13.69
C PHE A 172 -63.88 -41.24 -13.16
N LYS A 173 -63.30 -41.57 -12.01
CA LYS A 173 -63.55 -42.87 -11.34
C LYS A 173 -65.04 -43.08 -11.08
N LYS A 174 -65.72 -42.07 -10.52
CA LYS A 174 -67.16 -42.14 -10.28
C LYS A 174 -67.97 -42.32 -11.57
N GLN A 175 -67.63 -41.58 -12.63
CA GLN A 175 -68.28 -41.72 -13.94
C GLN A 175 -68.08 -43.12 -14.53
N ILE A 176 -66.88 -43.70 -14.38
CA ILE A 176 -66.59 -45.07 -14.81
C ILE A 176 -67.45 -46.08 -14.02
N ASP A 177 -67.52 -45.92 -12.70
CA ASP A 177 -68.35 -46.78 -11.83
C ASP A 177 -69.84 -46.72 -12.22
N ASP A 178 -70.37 -45.51 -12.45
CA ASP A 178 -71.75 -45.29 -12.88
C ASP A 178 -72.02 -45.97 -14.25
N ILE A 179 -71.09 -45.88 -15.21
CA ILE A 179 -71.21 -46.54 -16.52
C ILE A 179 -71.17 -48.07 -16.38
N GLN A 180 -70.27 -48.61 -15.54
CA GLN A 180 -70.20 -50.06 -15.28
C GLN A 180 -71.51 -50.60 -14.72
N GLN A 181 -72.13 -49.87 -13.79
CA GLN A 181 -73.43 -50.23 -13.21
C GLN A 181 -74.56 -50.23 -14.26
N ILE A 182 -74.58 -49.28 -15.20
CA ILE A 182 -75.59 -49.22 -16.28
C ILE A 182 -75.45 -50.39 -17.26
N LEU A 183 -74.22 -50.78 -17.60
CA LEU A 183 -73.94 -51.86 -18.56
C LEU A 183 -74.10 -53.28 -17.97
N GLY A 184 -74.47 -53.41 -16.68
CA GLY A 184 -74.66 -54.71 -16.04
C GLY A 184 -73.36 -55.51 -15.83
N TYR A 185 -72.21 -54.87 -15.97
CA TYR A 185 -70.92 -55.46 -15.59
C TYR A 185 -70.77 -55.37 -14.07
N PRO A 186 -70.36 -56.45 -13.38
CA PRO A 186 -70.04 -56.34 -11.96
C PRO A 186 -68.94 -55.30 -11.76
N PRO A 187 -68.97 -54.51 -10.66
CA PRO A 187 -67.89 -53.58 -10.34
C PRO A 187 -66.61 -54.37 -10.42
N ALA A 188 -65.63 -53.87 -11.18
CA ALA A 188 -64.39 -54.59 -11.46
C ALA A 188 -63.93 -55.23 -10.15
N LEU A 189 -64.02 -56.56 -10.08
CA LEU A 189 -63.43 -57.33 -8.99
C LEU A 189 -62.02 -56.76 -8.86
N ALA A 190 -61.57 -56.51 -7.63
CA ALA A 190 -60.16 -56.36 -7.34
C ALA A 190 -59.49 -57.70 -7.68
N THR A 191 -59.44 -58.03 -8.96
CA THR A 191 -58.62 -59.08 -9.50
C THR A 191 -57.23 -58.56 -9.30
N ASN A 192 -56.46 -59.31 -8.54
CA ASN A 192 -55.02 -59.39 -8.69
C ASN A 192 -54.71 -59.90 -10.12
N ALA A 193 -55.17 -59.19 -11.14
CA ALA A 193 -54.80 -59.41 -12.50
C ALA A 193 -53.38 -58.86 -12.62
N PRO A 194 -52.40 -59.67 -13.02
CA PRO A 194 -51.08 -59.17 -13.34
C PRO A 194 -51.26 -58.06 -14.38
N THR A 195 -50.77 -56.87 -14.06
CA THR A 195 -50.79 -55.71 -14.95
C THR A 195 -50.08 -56.11 -16.25
N GLY A 196 -50.87 -56.39 -17.29
CA GLY A 196 -50.38 -56.97 -18.54
C GLY A 196 -51.50 -57.23 -19.53
N ALA A 197 -52.31 -56.22 -19.84
CA ALA A 197 -53.31 -56.26 -20.94
C ALA A 197 -53.24 -55.05 -21.89
N PHE A 198 -52.17 -54.27 -21.81
CA PHE A 198 -51.38 -53.94 -22.99
C PHE A 198 -50.15 -54.83 -22.87
N GLY A 199 -49.67 -55.45 -23.95
CA GLY A 199 -48.55 -56.41 -23.95
C GLY A 199 -47.20 -55.80 -23.53
N VAL A 200 -47.13 -55.30 -22.31
CA VAL A 200 -46.00 -54.65 -21.68
C VAL A 200 -45.88 -55.30 -20.30
N PRO A 201 -44.88 -56.17 -20.08
CA PRO A 201 -44.75 -56.89 -18.82
C PRO A 201 -44.59 -55.92 -17.64
N ALA A 202 -45.19 -56.24 -16.49
CA ALA A 202 -45.01 -55.50 -15.24
C ALA A 202 -43.51 -55.43 -14.89
N GLY A 203 -42.90 -54.27 -15.16
CA GLY A 203 -41.45 -54.06 -15.18
C GLY A 203 -40.96 -53.21 -16.36
N ALA A 204 -41.78 -53.01 -17.39
CA ALA A 204 -41.42 -52.31 -18.62
C ALA A 204 -41.92 -50.85 -18.70
N PHE A 205 -41.95 -50.14 -17.58
CA PHE A 205 -41.75 -48.69 -17.62
C PHE A 205 -40.26 -48.45 -17.36
N PRO A 206 -39.50 -47.88 -18.30
CA PRO A 206 -38.15 -47.44 -17.95
C PRO A 206 -38.31 -46.44 -16.80
N ARG A 207 -37.86 -46.82 -15.60
CA ARG A 207 -37.44 -45.82 -14.64
C ARG A 207 -36.33 -45.08 -15.35
N TYR A 208 -36.59 -43.85 -15.78
CA TYR A 208 -35.51 -42.92 -16.09
C TYR A 208 -34.85 -42.56 -14.76
N GLU A 209 -34.05 -43.48 -14.23
CA GLU A 209 -32.94 -43.13 -13.36
C GLU A 209 -31.97 -42.36 -14.24
N PHE A 210 -32.02 -41.03 -14.15
CA PHE A 210 -30.94 -40.20 -14.68
C PHE A 210 -29.73 -40.37 -13.77
N SER A 211 -29.09 -41.52 -13.89
CA SER A 211 -27.73 -41.79 -13.45
C SER A 211 -26.99 -42.19 -14.72
N VAL A 212 -26.48 -41.20 -15.44
CA VAL A 212 -25.42 -41.45 -16.43
C VAL A 212 -24.16 -41.60 -15.57
N PRO A 213 -23.64 -42.81 -15.29
CA PRO A 213 -22.29 -42.87 -14.77
C PRO A 213 -21.41 -42.28 -15.86
N VAL A 214 -20.75 -41.15 -15.58
CA VAL A 214 -19.72 -40.63 -16.49
C VAL A 214 -18.67 -41.74 -16.59
N THR A 215 -18.68 -42.46 -17.71
CA THR A 215 -17.77 -43.58 -17.89
C THR A 215 -16.40 -43.04 -18.29
N PHE A 216 -15.35 -43.81 -18.04
CA PHE A 216 -13.99 -43.39 -18.42
C PHE A 216 -13.84 -43.18 -19.94
N GLU A 217 -14.71 -43.78 -20.76
CA GLU A 217 -14.75 -43.55 -22.21
C GLU A 217 -15.31 -42.17 -22.57
N ASP A 218 -16.27 -41.64 -21.81
CA ASP A 218 -16.81 -40.28 -22.01
C ASP A 218 -15.72 -39.22 -21.75
N TRP A 219 -14.89 -39.43 -20.72
CA TRP A 219 -13.73 -38.58 -20.45
C TRP A 219 -12.69 -38.63 -21.57
N LYS A 220 -12.47 -39.81 -22.18
CA LYS A 220 -11.57 -39.91 -23.34
C LYS A 220 -12.11 -39.14 -24.54
N ALA A 221 -13.41 -39.23 -24.82
CA ALA A 221 -14.04 -38.51 -25.92
C ALA A 221 -13.95 -36.99 -25.72
N LEU A 222 -14.19 -36.52 -24.50
CA LEU A 222 -14.09 -35.11 -24.12
C LEU A 222 -12.63 -34.61 -24.22
N PHE A 223 -11.67 -35.41 -23.75
CA PHE A 223 -10.25 -35.08 -23.85
C PHE A 223 -9.75 -35.07 -25.30
N GLN A 224 -10.19 -36.00 -26.14
CA GLN A 224 -9.90 -36.04 -27.57
C GLN A 224 -10.47 -34.81 -28.29
N TYR A 225 -11.70 -34.41 -27.96
CA TYR A 225 -12.32 -33.19 -28.50
C TYR A 225 -11.54 -31.94 -28.09
N ILE A 226 -11.21 -31.78 -26.81
CA ILE A 226 -10.39 -30.67 -26.31
C ILE A 226 -9.02 -30.66 -26.98
N TRP A 227 -8.37 -31.82 -27.14
CA TRP A 227 -7.08 -31.95 -27.81
C TRP A 227 -7.15 -31.58 -29.30
N SER A 228 -8.26 -31.90 -29.98
CA SER A 228 -8.48 -31.54 -31.38
C SER A 228 -8.63 -30.02 -31.58
N VAL A 229 -9.33 -29.36 -30.66
CA VAL A 229 -9.54 -27.91 -30.67
C VAL A 229 -8.24 -27.17 -30.32
N LEU A 230 -7.47 -27.67 -29.35
CA LEU A 230 -6.16 -27.12 -29.01
C LEU A 230 -5.19 -27.20 -30.20
N ARG A 231 -5.16 -28.32 -30.94
CA ARG A 231 -4.30 -28.47 -32.12
C ARG A 231 -4.69 -27.56 -33.29
N ALA A 232 -5.91 -27.01 -33.30
CA ALA A 232 -6.39 -26.09 -34.34
C ALA A 232 -5.85 -24.65 -34.18
N PHE A 233 -5.22 -24.31 -33.05
CA PHE A 233 -4.68 -22.97 -32.83
C PHE A 233 -3.29 -22.81 -33.49
N PRO A 234 -3.02 -21.67 -34.16
CA PRO A 234 -1.72 -21.38 -34.74
C PRO A 234 -0.61 -21.43 -33.69
N ILE A 235 0.58 -21.92 -34.06
CA ILE A 235 1.75 -22.03 -33.16
C ILE A 235 2.07 -20.69 -32.46
N TRP A 236 1.80 -19.57 -33.14
CA TRP A 236 1.97 -18.21 -32.59
C TRP A 236 1.11 -17.91 -31.35
N TRP A 237 -0.04 -18.56 -31.18
CA TRP A 237 -0.87 -18.41 -29.98
C TRP A 237 -0.17 -18.98 -28.74
N TYR A 238 0.50 -20.12 -28.88
CA TYR A 238 1.28 -20.71 -27.81
C TYR A 238 2.52 -19.88 -27.47
N VAL A 239 3.17 -19.32 -28.50
CA VAL A 239 4.30 -18.39 -28.31
C VAL A 239 3.85 -17.14 -27.56
N LEU A 240 2.69 -16.57 -27.90
CA LEU A 240 2.11 -15.42 -27.21
C LEU A 240 1.85 -15.71 -25.71
N CYS A 241 1.24 -16.85 -25.39
CA CYS A 241 0.97 -17.23 -24.00
C CYS A 241 2.26 -17.39 -23.18
N VAL A 242 3.30 -18.03 -23.75
CA VAL A 242 4.60 -18.17 -23.08
C VAL A 242 5.27 -16.81 -22.92
N CYS A 243 5.21 -15.94 -23.93
CA CYS A 243 5.72 -14.57 -23.84
C CYS A 243 5.02 -13.76 -22.74
N LEU A 244 3.70 -13.90 -22.57
CA LEU A 244 2.95 -13.22 -21.50
C LEU A 244 3.35 -13.73 -20.11
N ILE A 245 3.56 -15.04 -19.95
CA ILE A 245 4.01 -15.62 -18.68
C ILE A 245 5.42 -15.12 -18.34
N VAL A 246 6.34 -15.14 -19.31
CA VAL A 246 7.72 -14.65 -19.11
C VAL A 246 7.73 -13.15 -18.83
N ALA A 247 6.93 -12.36 -19.54
CA ALA A 247 6.77 -10.93 -19.28
C ALA A 247 6.23 -10.66 -17.87
N GLY A 248 5.24 -11.44 -17.42
CA GLY A 248 4.71 -11.35 -16.05
C GLY A 248 5.77 -11.63 -14.98
N ILE A 249 6.60 -12.66 -15.18
CA ILE A 249 7.71 -12.99 -14.28
C ILE A 249 8.76 -11.87 -14.25
N LEU A 250 9.13 -11.33 -15.41
CA LEU A 250 10.11 -10.24 -15.51
C LEU A 250 9.60 -8.94 -14.88
N ILE A 251 8.32 -8.60 -15.09
CA ILE A 251 7.68 -7.44 -14.48
C ILE A 251 7.62 -7.63 -12.96
N GLY A 252 7.23 -8.81 -12.48
CA GLY A 252 7.21 -9.14 -11.05
C GLY A 252 8.60 -9.00 -10.42
N ARG A 253 9.63 -9.54 -11.05
CA ARG A 253 11.01 -9.43 -10.59
C ARG A 253 11.50 -7.97 -10.59
N PHE A 254 11.21 -7.20 -11.63
CA PHE A 254 11.55 -5.78 -11.71
C PHE A 254 10.86 -4.98 -10.60
N TRP A 255 9.61 -5.30 -10.29
CA TRP A 255 8.84 -4.64 -9.24
C TRP A 255 9.42 -4.93 -7.85
N VAL A 256 9.83 -6.18 -7.61
CA VAL A 256 10.53 -6.59 -6.38
C VAL A 256 11.88 -5.88 -6.26
N GLU A 257 12.70 -5.87 -7.31
CA GLU A 257 14.00 -5.18 -7.31
C GLU A 257 13.85 -3.66 -7.10
N ARG A 258 12.84 -3.03 -7.71
CA ARG A 258 12.53 -1.60 -7.51
C ARG A 258 12.09 -1.32 -6.08
N ARG A 259 11.29 -2.21 -5.47
CA ARG A 259 10.85 -2.10 -4.08
C ARG A 259 12.01 -2.25 -3.10
N ILE A 260 12.92 -3.20 -3.32
CA ILE A 260 14.13 -3.40 -2.49
C ILE A 260 15.04 -2.17 -2.59
N ARG A 261 15.24 -1.62 -3.79
CA ARG A 261 16.07 -0.42 -3.98
C ARG A 261 15.53 0.80 -3.23
N ASN A 262 14.21 0.97 -3.19
CA ASN A 262 13.57 2.07 -2.46
C ASN A 262 13.53 1.86 -0.93
N GLN A 263 13.64 0.61 -0.44
CA GLN A 263 13.70 0.32 0.99
C GLN A 263 15.13 0.33 1.57
N TYR A 264 16.16 0.07 0.75
CA TYR A 264 17.55 -0.08 1.22
C TYR A 264 18.56 0.92 0.65
N SER A 265 18.17 1.95 -0.11
CA SER A 265 19.10 2.99 -0.58
C SER A 265 19.60 3.96 0.51
N GLY A 266 19.37 3.65 1.79
CA GLY A 266 19.89 4.39 2.95
C GLY A 266 21.17 3.84 3.57
N VAL A 267 21.74 2.73 3.07
CA VAL A 267 23.01 2.20 3.61
C VAL A 267 24.03 2.04 2.49
N LYS A 268 24.86 3.08 2.31
CA LYS A 268 26.18 2.95 1.70
C LYS A 268 27.10 2.30 2.74
N ILE A 269 27.46 1.03 2.53
CA ILE A 269 28.63 0.44 3.18
C ILE A 269 29.74 0.49 2.14
N TRP A 270 30.78 1.27 2.43
CA TRP A 270 32.07 1.17 1.75
C TRP A 270 32.79 -0.09 2.26
N SER A 271 33.27 -0.92 1.34
CA SER A 271 34.51 -1.69 1.50
C SER A 271 35.21 -1.73 0.16
#